data_AF-A0A2V8M2U5-F1
#
_entry.id   AF-A0A2V8M2U5-F1
#
_cell.length_a   1.000
_cell.length_b   1.000
_cell.length_c   1.000
_cell.angle_alpha   90.00
_cell.angle_beta   90.00
_cell.angle_gamma   90.00
#
_symmetry.space_group_name_H-M   'P 1'
#
loop_
_entity.id
_entity.type
_entity.pdbx_description
1 polymer ?
#
loop_
_entity_poly.entity_id
_entity_poly.type
_entity_poly.pdbx_seq_one_letter_code
_entity_poly.pdbx_strand_id
1 'polypeptide(L)'
;MLWASAILIAEALMAAQPERPQPDKSVARTRPIELLTENGFVISRPWEIDGVPPPISGTYHFRVRNPQNVERDIVVEVAEAIVARIAIETGGRILLQSSFWISCAERHLANYVWETGDYPINNQLRVEQLDPEDIVSALRWGKPKELSR
;
A
#
# COMPACT_ATOMS: atom_id res chain seq x y z
N MET A 1 4.11 -8.59 79.01
CA MET A 1 5.25 -9.31 78.42
C MET A 1 4.72 -9.97 77.15
N LEU A 2 5.26 -9.60 75.98
CA LEU A 2 5.16 -10.28 74.67
C LEU A 2 3.77 -10.26 73.98
N TRP A 3 3.55 -9.87 72.73
CA TRP A 3 4.21 -9.02 71.73
C TRP A 3 3.11 -8.65 70.71
N ALA A 4 3.07 -7.39 70.28
CA ALA A 4 2.23 -6.96 69.16
C ALA A 4 2.82 -7.51 67.85
N SER A 5 2.05 -8.28 67.09
CA SER A 5 2.45 -8.76 65.77
C SER A 5 2.27 -7.65 64.74
N ALA A 6 3.37 -7.06 64.29
CA ALA A 6 3.39 -6.17 63.13
C ALA A 6 3.41 -7.04 61.86
N ILE A 7 2.38 -6.90 61.02
CA ILE A 7 2.34 -7.47 59.67
C ILE A 7 3.13 -6.51 58.76
N LEU A 8 4.32 -6.92 58.35
CA LEU A 8 5.08 -6.28 57.28
C LEU A 8 4.52 -6.75 55.94
N ILE A 9 3.88 -5.85 55.21
CA ILE A 9 3.57 -6.04 53.78
C ILE A 9 4.88 -5.82 53.02
N ALA A 10 5.45 -6.88 52.47
CA ALA A 10 6.57 -6.75 51.53
C ALA A 10 5.99 -6.47 50.14
N GLU A 11 6.06 -5.20 49.70
CA GLU A 11 5.89 -4.82 48.30
C GLU A 11 7.02 -5.46 47.48
N ALA A 12 6.67 -6.39 46.60
CA ALA A 12 7.58 -6.87 45.57
C ALA A 12 7.73 -5.77 44.51
N LEU A 13 8.78 -4.96 44.61
CA LEU A 13 9.24 -4.13 43.51
C LEU A 13 9.65 -5.04 42.34
N MET A 14 8.77 -5.15 41.35
CA MET A 14 9.09 -5.67 40.02
C MET A 14 10.08 -4.70 39.36
N ALA A 15 11.37 -4.94 39.58
CA ALA A 15 12.42 -4.28 38.83
C ALA A 15 12.35 -4.74 37.37
N ALA A 16 11.86 -3.88 36.49
CA ALA A 16 11.93 -4.10 35.04
C ALA A 16 13.40 -4.13 34.61
N GLN A 17 13.91 -5.32 34.29
CA GLN A 17 15.19 -5.43 33.61
C GLN A 17 15.08 -4.78 32.23
N PRO A 18 16.01 -3.90 31.83
CA PRO A 18 16.05 -3.41 30.46
C PRO A 18 16.43 -4.57 29.55
N GLU A 19 15.45 -5.15 28.86
CA GLU A 19 15.70 -6.05 27.74
C GLU A 19 16.55 -5.29 26.72
N ARG A 20 17.80 -5.74 26.55
CA ARG A 20 18.65 -5.24 25.47
C ARG A 20 18.05 -5.79 24.17
N PRO A 21 17.57 -4.96 23.23
CA PRO A 21 17.09 -5.45 21.95
C PRO A 21 18.27 -6.16 21.27
N GLN A 22 18.17 -7.47 21.15
CA GLN A 22 19.13 -8.21 20.34
C GLN A 22 18.93 -7.76 18.89
N PRO A 23 20.00 -7.35 18.19
CA PRO A 23 19.88 -7.06 16.77
C PRO A 23 19.47 -8.36 16.08
N ASP A 24 18.25 -8.39 15.57
CA ASP A 24 17.77 -9.48 14.75
C ASP A 24 18.72 -9.62 13.56
N LYS A 25 19.50 -10.71 13.55
CA LYS A 25 20.43 -11.05 12.47
C LYS A 25 19.72 -11.75 11.32
N SER A 26 18.38 -11.71 11.27
CA SER A 26 17.70 -11.96 10.02
C SER A 26 18.18 -10.90 9.03
N VAL A 27 18.81 -11.35 7.93
CA VAL A 27 18.88 -10.51 6.73
C VAL A 27 17.42 -10.19 6.47
N ALA A 28 17.00 -8.97 6.78
CA ALA A 28 15.66 -8.50 6.48
C ALA A 28 15.54 -8.60 4.95
N ARG A 29 15.07 -9.75 4.47
CA ARG A 29 14.50 -9.87 3.14
C ARG A 29 13.36 -8.87 3.20
N THR A 30 13.58 -7.70 2.61
CA THR A 30 12.59 -6.63 2.54
C THR A 30 11.35 -7.28 1.95
N ARG A 31 10.38 -7.59 2.81
CA ARG A 31 9.12 -8.12 2.32
C ARG A 31 8.48 -6.95 1.59
N PRO A 32 8.09 -7.11 0.32
CA PRO A 32 7.36 -6.07 -0.38
C PRO A 32 6.13 -5.67 0.42
N ILE A 33 5.74 -4.40 0.29
CA ILE A 33 4.44 -3.97 0.75
C ILE A 33 3.42 -4.65 -0.17
N GLU A 34 2.48 -5.36 0.43
CA GLU A 34 1.40 -6.05 -0.26
C GLU A 34 0.07 -5.40 0.13
N LEU A 35 -0.82 -5.25 -0.84
CA LEU A 35 -2.21 -4.86 -0.61
C LEU A 35 -3.05 -6.12 -0.46
N LEU A 36 -3.69 -6.28 0.69
CA LEU A 36 -4.63 -7.37 0.98
C LEU A 36 -6.07 -6.85 0.88
N THR A 37 -6.88 -7.46 0.00
CA THR A 37 -8.30 -7.19 -0.09
C THR A 37 -9.08 -8.00 0.95
N GLU A 38 -10.30 -7.57 1.29
CA GLU A 38 -11.13 -8.26 2.28
C GLU A 38 -11.53 -9.67 1.85
N ASN A 39 -11.66 -9.92 0.54
CA ASN A 39 -11.95 -11.25 -0.01
C ASN A 39 -10.69 -12.11 -0.19
N GLY A 40 -9.54 -11.68 0.33
CA GLY A 40 -8.32 -12.47 0.44
C GLY A 40 -7.41 -12.48 -0.79
N PHE A 41 -7.63 -11.57 -1.75
CA PHE A 41 -6.66 -11.34 -2.82
C PHE A 41 -5.48 -10.53 -2.28
N VAL A 42 -4.28 -10.87 -2.74
CA VAL A 42 -3.04 -10.18 -2.41
C VAL A 42 -2.43 -9.61 -3.67
N ILE A 43 -2.22 -8.30 -3.68
CA ILE A 43 -1.63 -7.57 -4.79
C ILE A 43 -0.24 -7.10 -4.38
N SER A 44 0.76 -7.38 -5.23
CA SER A 44 2.14 -6.96 -5.03
C SER A 44 2.69 -6.27 -6.29
N ARG A 45 3.75 -5.49 -6.10
CA ARG A 45 4.44 -4.71 -7.14
C ARG A 45 5.81 -5.33 -7.43
N PRO A 46 5.95 -6.22 -8.43
CA PRO A 46 7.19 -6.95 -8.68
C PRO A 46 8.41 -6.03 -8.88
N TRP A 47 8.24 -4.90 -9.57
CA TRP A 47 9.34 -3.96 -9.82
C TRP A 47 9.93 -3.34 -8.55
N GLU A 48 9.15 -3.19 -7.47
CA GLU A 48 9.68 -2.69 -6.18
C GLU A 48 10.54 -3.75 -5.48
N ILE A 49 10.23 -5.03 -5.67
CA ILE A 49 11.00 -6.17 -5.14
C ILE A 49 12.31 -6.30 -5.90
N ASP A 50 12.24 -6.20 -7.22
CA ASP A 50 13.37 -6.40 -8.12
C ASP A 50 14.32 -5.18 -8.17
N GLY A 51 13.95 -4.08 -7.51
CA GLY A 51 14.71 -2.82 -7.54
C GLY A 51 14.71 -2.14 -8.90
N VAL A 52 13.69 -2.41 -9.72
CA VAL A 52 13.54 -1.85 -11.07
C VAL A 52 12.76 -0.52 -10.97
N PRO A 53 13.08 0.49 -11.80
CA PRO A 53 12.34 1.74 -11.82
C PRO A 53 10.83 1.53 -12.08
N PRO A 54 9.95 2.37 -11.53
CA PRO A 54 8.53 2.27 -11.79
C PRO A 54 8.19 2.48 -13.28
N PRO A 55 7.08 1.89 -13.76
CA PRO A 55 6.64 2.06 -15.14
C PRO A 55 6.40 3.53 -15.51
N ILE A 56 6.76 3.90 -16.74
CA ILE A 56 6.62 5.28 -17.27
C ILE A 56 5.55 5.42 -18.35
N SER A 57 4.92 4.32 -18.78
CA SER A 57 4.02 4.29 -19.94
C SER A 57 2.53 4.48 -19.63
N GLY A 58 2.14 4.54 -18.35
CA GLY A 58 0.73 4.41 -17.95
C GLY A 58 0.23 2.96 -17.92
N THR A 59 1.14 2.00 -18.05
CA THR A 59 0.89 0.56 -17.93
C THR A 59 1.60 0.03 -16.70
N TYR A 60 0.86 -0.65 -15.81
CA TYR A 60 1.35 -1.10 -14.51
C TYR A 60 1.17 -2.61 -14.36
N HIS A 61 2.23 -3.33 -14.02
CA HIS A 61 2.27 -4.81 -13.92
C HIS A 61 2.20 -5.33 -12.48
N PHE A 62 1.05 -5.79 -12.03
CA PHE A 62 0.90 -6.31 -10.68
C PHE A 62 0.97 -7.83 -10.65
N ARG A 63 1.45 -8.40 -9.55
CA ARG A 63 1.27 -9.83 -9.28
C ARG A 63 0.15 -10.01 -8.26
N VAL A 64 -0.87 -10.76 -8.67
CA VAL A 64 -2.09 -10.98 -7.89
C VAL A 64 -2.18 -12.44 -7.49
N ARG A 65 -2.24 -12.69 -6.19
CA ARG A 65 -2.49 -14.00 -5.60
C ARG A 65 -3.91 -14.08 -5.06
N ASN A 66 -4.66 -15.12 -5.42
CA ASN A 66 -6.01 -15.33 -4.89
C ASN A 66 -5.97 -16.10 -3.54
N PRO A 67 -7.11 -16.26 -2.85
CA PRO A 67 -7.19 -17.00 -1.58
C PRO A 67 -6.75 -18.47 -1.68
N GLN A 68 -6.80 -19.06 -2.87
CA GLN A 68 -6.36 -20.42 -3.16
C GLN A 68 -4.86 -20.50 -3.52
N ASN A 69 -4.11 -19.41 -3.34
CA ASN A 69 -2.69 -19.28 -3.67
C ASN A 69 -2.33 -19.46 -5.16
N VAL A 70 -3.29 -19.27 -6.06
CA VAL A 70 -3.01 -19.13 -7.49
C VAL A 70 -2.52 -17.72 -7.74
N GLU A 71 -1.44 -17.58 -8.53
CA GLU A 71 -0.86 -16.29 -8.88
C GLU A 71 -1.05 -15.99 -10.37
N ARG A 72 -1.29 -14.71 -10.70
CA ARG A 72 -1.30 -14.20 -12.07
C ARG A 72 -0.65 -12.83 -12.15
N ASP A 73 0.04 -12.61 -13.27
CA ASP A 73 0.52 -11.29 -13.66
C ASP A 73 -0.60 -10.54 -14.35
N ILE A 74 -1.03 -9.44 -13.74
CA ILE A 74 -2.11 -8.58 -14.23
C ILE A 74 -1.52 -7.27 -14.72
N VAL A 75 -1.92 -6.86 -15.92
CA VAL A 75 -1.58 -5.56 -16.50
C VAL A 75 -2.75 -4.62 -16.28
N VAL A 76 -2.48 -3.46 -15.67
CA VAL A 76 -3.43 -2.37 -15.55
C VAL A 76 -2.99 -1.23 -16.46
N GLU A 77 -3.83 -0.88 -17.43
CA GLU A 77 -3.59 0.21 -18.37
C GLU A 77 -4.51 1.37 -18.04
N VAL A 78 -3.95 2.56 -17.83
CA VAL A 78 -4.74 3.79 -17.69
C VAL A 78 -4.95 4.39 -19.07
N ALA A 79 -6.21 4.61 -19.45
CA ALA A 79 -6.55 5.16 -20.75
C ALA A 79 -5.89 6.54 -20.95
N GLU A 80 -5.30 6.78 -22.13
CA GLU A 80 -4.60 8.02 -22.46
C GLU A 80 -5.49 9.26 -22.24
N ALA A 81 -6.79 9.17 -22.54
CA ALA A 81 -7.75 10.24 -22.31
C ALA A 81 -7.83 10.66 -20.82
N ILE A 82 -7.70 9.71 -19.90
CA ILE A 82 -7.69 9.96 -18.46
C ILE A 82 -6.38 10.63 -18.05
N VAL A 83 -5.24 10.12 -18.54
CA VAL A 83 -3.93 10.74 -18.30
C VAL A 83 -3.91 12.18 -18.79
N ALA A 84 -4.38 12.42 -20.02
CA ALA A 84 -4.45 13.76 -20.62
C ALA A 84 -5.35 14.70 -19.81
N ARG A 85 -6.54 14.22 -19.38
CA ARG A 85 -7.45 15.03 -18.56
C ARG A 85 -6.80 15.46 -17.25
N ILE A 86 -6.21 14.51 -16.51
CA ILE A 86 -5.54 14.82 -15.24
C ILE A 86 -4.31 15.69 -15.45
N ALA A 87 -3.56 15.51 -16.54
CA ALA A 87 -2.45 16.39 -16.89
C ALA A 87 -2.94 17.84 -17.09
N ILE A 88 -4.06 18.06 -17.78
CA ILE A 88 -4.65 19.41 -17.94
C ILE A 88 -5.08 19.98 -16.59
N GLU A 89 -5.88 19.24 -15.81
CA GLU A 89 -6.43 19.70 -14.53
C GLU A 89 -5.35 20.00 -13.48
N THR A 90 -4.23 19.28 -13.54
CA THR A 90 -3.11 19.44 -12.61
C THR A 90 -2.00 20.30 -13.15
N GLY A 91 -2.07 20.78 -14.40
CA GLY A 91 -0.99 21.53 -15.05
C GLY A 91 0.28 20.70 -15.29
N GLY A 92 0.13 19.40 -15.55
CA GLY A 92 1.22 18.48 -15.88
C GLY A 92 2.10 18.07 -14.69
N ARG A 93 1.67 18.37 -13.45
CA ARG A 93 2.48 18.16 -12.24
C ARG A 93 2.64 16.69 -11.85
N ILE A 94 1.78 15.81 -12.34
CA ILE A 94 1.76 14.39 -11.98
C ILE A 94 2.40 13.56 -13.10
N LEU A 95 3.61 13.09 -12.88
CA LEU A 95 4.33 12.20 -13.81
C LEU A 95 3.78 10.78 -13.76
N LEU A 96 3.80 10.03 -14.87
CA LEU A 96 3.27 8.66 -14.96
C LEU A 96 3.94 7.66 -14.00
N GLN A 97 5.23 7.83 -13.71
CA GLN A 97 5.92 7.02 -12.71
C GLN A 97 5.66 7.44 -11.26
N SER A 98 4.80 8.44 -11.02
CA SER A 98 4.50 8.90 -9.67
C SER A 98 3.70 7.85 -8.90
N SER A 99 3.87 7.86 -7.57
CA SER A 99 3.09 7.00 -6.68
C SER A 99 1.58 7.28 -6.76
N PHE A 100 1.15 8.46 -7.23
CA PHE A 100 -0.26 8.71 -7.54
C PHE A 100 -0.80 7.69 -8.55
N TRP A 101 -0.19 7.60 -9.73
CA TRP A 101 -0.73 6.73 -10.78
C TRP A 101 -0.55 5.24 -10.45
N ILE A 102 0.56 4.89 -9.80
CA ILE A 102 0.78 3.52 -9.34
C ILE A 102 -0.31 3.10 -8.34
N SER A 103 -0.59 3.92 -7.32
CA SER A 103 -1.63 3.63 -6.34
C SER A 103 -3.04 3.70 -6.94
N CYS A 104 -3.27 4.57 -7.92
CA CYS A 104 -4.54 4.61 -8.66
C CYS A 104 -4.79 3.30 -9.41
N ALA A 105 -3.82 2.82 -10.19
CA ALA A 105 -3.91 1.54 -10.89
C ALA A 105 -4.09 0.35 -9.92
N GLU A 106 -3.36 0.35 -8.80
CA GLU A 106 -3.48 -0.69 -7.78
C GLU A 106 -4.86 -0.71 -7.12
N ARG A 107 -5.45 0.46 -6.81
CA ARG A 107 -6.78 0.55 -6.22
C ARG A 107 -7.87 0.10 -7.17
N HIS A 108 -7.80 0.48 -8.45
CA HIS A 108 -8.75 -0.01 -9.46
C HIS A 108 -8.67 -1.54 -9.60
N LEU A 109 -7.47 -2.11 -9.55
CA LEU A 109 -7.29 -3.56 -9.54
C LEU A 109 -7.85 -4.21 -8.27
N ALA A 110 -7.59 -3.62 -7.10
CA ALA A 110 -8.12 -4.08 -5.81
C ALA A 110 -9.65 -4.08 -5.81
N ASN A 111 -10.26 -3.00 -6.29
CA ASN A 111 -11.71 -2.88 -6.43
C ASN A 111 -12.25 -3.97 -7.38
N TYR A 112 -11.64 -4.14 -8.56
CA TYR A 112 -12.07 -5.16 -9.53
C TYR A 112 -12.09 -6.58 -8.93
N VAL A 113 -10.98 -7.00 -8.31
CA VAL A 113 -10.87 -8.36 -7.76
C VAL A 113 -11.73 -8.54 -6.50
N TRP A 114 -11.99 -7.46 -5.76
CA TRP A 114 -12.92 -7.48 -4.63
C TRP A 114 -14.37 -7.63 -5.10
N GLU A 115 -14.80 -6.85 -6.09
CA GLU A 115 -16.16 -6.86 -6.64
C GLU A 115 -16.47 -8.15 -7.42
N THR A 116 -15.54 -8.57 -8.29
CA THR A 116 -15.75 -9.70 -9.21
C THR A 116 -15.41 -11.04 -8.55
N GLY A 117 -14.47 -11.04 -7.59
CA GLY A 117 -13.95 -12.27 -6.99
C GLY A 117 -13.12 -13.14 -7.95
N ASP A 118 -12.68 -12.59 -9.08
CA ASP A 118 -11.86 -13.26 -10.10
C ASP A 118 -10.89 -12.26 -10.76
N TYR A 119 -9.96 -12.79 -11.56
CA TYR A 119 -9.00 -12.01 -12.33
C TYR A 119 -9.66 -11.35 -13.55
N PRO A 120 -9.13 -10.21 -14.01
CA PRO A 120 -9.55 -9.63 -15.28
C PRO A 120 -9.36 -10.59 -16.46
N ILE A 121 -10.24 -10.48 -17.46
CA ILE A 121 -10.14 -11.24 -18.71
C ILE A 121 -8.79 -10.94 -19.37
N ASN A 122 -8.13 -11.98 -19.89
CA ASN A 122 -6.78 -11.90 -20.47
C ASN A 122 -5.72 -11.32 -19.54
N ASN A 123 -5.97 -11.30 -18.23
CA ASN A 123 -5.11 -10.68 -17.22
C ASN A 123 -4.87 -9.18 -17.48
N GLN A 124 -5.84 -8.49 -18.08
CA GLN A 124 -5.76 -7.07 -18.40
C GLN A 124 -6.95 -6.31 -17.84
N LEU A 125 -6.66 -5.22 -17.13
CA LEU A 125 -7.65 -4.28 -16.64
C LEU A 125 -7.39 -2.91 -17.26
N ARG A 126 -8.41 -2.31 -17.87
CA ARG A 126 -8.31 -0.97 -18.46
C ARG A 126 -9.08 0.03 -17.62
N VAL A 127 -8.39 1.06 -17.14
CA VAL A 127 -8.97 2.16 -16.36
C VAL A 127 -9.42 3.25 -17.32
N GLU A 128 -10.72 3.26 -17.61
CA GLU A 128 -11.35 4.23 -18.51
C GLU A 128 -12.01 5.39 -17.76
N GLN A 129 -12.17 5.25 -16.44
CA GLN A 129 -12.74 6.25 -15.56
C GLN A 129 -12.03 6.23 -14.21
N LEU A 130 -11.85 7.42 -13.63
CA LEU A 130 -11.33 7.57 -12.27
C LEU A 130 -12.46 7.69 -11.26
N ASP A 131 -12.25 7.10 -10.10
CA ASP A 131 -13.13 7.26 -8.95
C ASP A 131 -13.05 8.70 -8.41
N PRO A 132 -14.09 9.20 -7.73
CA PRO A 132 -14.06 10.53 -7.13
C PRO A 132 -12.88 10.75 -6.18
N GLU A 133 -12.47 9.71 -5.45
CA GLU A 133 -11.31 9.75 -4.56
C GLU A 133 -9.99 10.00 -5.32
N ASP A 134 -9.84 9.40 -6.50
CA ASP A 134 -8.66 9.61 -7.36
C ASP A 134 -8.59 11.03 -7.88
N ILE A 135 -9.73 11.57 -8.31
CA ILE A 135 -9.81 12.96 -8.78
C ILE A 135 -9.41 13.91 -7.65
N VAL A 136 -9.98 13.74 -6.45
CA VAL A 136 -9.63 14.56 -5.28
C VAL A 136 -8.14 14.44 -4.94
N SER A 137 -7.60 13.23 -4.99
CA SER A 137 -6.18 12.95 -4.72
C SER A 137 -5.27 13.63 -5.74
N ALA A 138 -5.60 13.54 -7.04
CA ALA A 138 -4.88 14.19 -8.12
C ALA A 138 -4.85 15.71 -7.95
N LEU A 139 -6.00 16.32 -7.66
CA LEU A 139 -6.12 17.77 -7.53
C LEU A 139 -5.33 18.33 -6.34
N ARG A 140 -5.08 17.53 -5.31
CA ARG A 140 -4.28 17.89 -4.13
C ARG A 140 -2.79 17.56 -4.30
N TRP A 141 -2.44 16.76 -5.30
CA TRP A 141 -1.09 16.28 -5.50
C TRP A 141 -0.09 17.43 -5.69
N GLY A 142 1.01 17.39 -4.92
CA GLY A 142 2.12 18.35 -5.02
C GLY A 142 1.72 19.82 -4.81
N LYS A 143 0.53 20.11 -4.29
CA LYS A 143 0.18 21.47 -3.90
C LYS A 143 0.95 21.80 -2.61
N PRO A 144 1.67 22.94 -2.55
CA PRO A 144 2.21 23.41 -1.29
C PRO A 144 1.08 23.49 -0.27
N LYS A 145 1.31 23.04 0.97
CA LYS A 145 0.39 23.41 2.05
C LYS A 145 0.40 24.94 2.07
N GLU A 146 -0.72 25.56 1.74
CA GLU A 146 -0.92 26.96 2.08
C GLU A 146 -0.77 27.04 3.59
N LEU A 147 0.39 27.54 4.03
CA LEU A 147 0.60 27.95 5.41
C LEU A 147 -0.37 29.11 5.60
N SER A 148 -1.52 28.80 6.20
CA SER A 148 -2.50 29.78 6.65
C SER A 148 -1.77 30.89 7.39
N ARG A 149 -1.75 32.09 6.80
CA ARG A 149 -1.37 33.34 7.45
C ARG A 149 -2.59 33.96 8.11
#